data_AF-A0A955IMH1-F1
#
_entry.id   AF-A0A955IMH1-F1
#
_cell.length_a   1.000
_cell.length_b   1.000
_cell.length_c   1.000
_cell.angle_alpha   90.00
_cell.angle_beta   90.00
_cell.angle_gamma   90.00
#
_symmetry.space_group_name_H-M   'P 1'
#
loop_
_entity.id
_entity.type
_entity.pdbx_description
1 polymer ?
#
loop_
_entity_poly.entity_id
_entity_poly.type
_entity_poly.pdbx_seq_one_letter_code
_entity_poly.pdbx_strand_id
1 'polypeptide(L)'
;MPITPAKGALCAAVSVATLAAAANAEDLLIVDLTITNQVTITATSGLSSATVAGSDTTGVYLENFYGVAGGALTNALMSGDLTNAENPSDLSPRLLRGIAGADPGLNIWSFSSDSTVTFTAGSLAFVGSGTWSLSASEYSDMLAGNTSGDLYFPADTADDIANGATLIGQWRVVPTPGAVSLAGLCGVGALRRRRR
;
A
#
# COMPACT_ATOMS: atom_id res chain seq x y z
N MET A 1 -57.34 57.68 -1.46
CA MET A 1 -56.75 56.35 -1.17
C MET A 1 -55.26 56.44 -1.42
N PRO A 2 -54.39 56.14 -0.43
CA PRO A 2 -52.95 56.27 -0.55
C PRO A 2 -52.30 55.02 -1.15
N ILE A 3 -51.23 55.24 -1.92
CA ILE A 3 -50.36 54.22 -2.51
C ILE A 3 -49.20 53.97 -1.52
N THR A 4 -49.00 52.72 -1.10
CA THR A 4 -47.87 52.32 -0.23
C THR A 4 -46.96 51.38 -1.01
N PRO A 5 -45.65 51.67 -1.18
CA PRO A 5 -44.69 50.71 -1.70
C PRO A 5 -44.11 49.86 -0.56
N ALA A 6 -44.31 48.54 -0.60
CA ALA A 6 -43.64 47.61 0.30
C ALA A 6 -42.23 47.29 -0.24
N LYS A 7 -41.24 47.64 0.58
CA LYS A 7 -39.81 47.42 0.38
C LYS A 7 -39.48 45.93 0.45
N GLY A 8 -38.67 45.44 -0.50
CA GLY A 8 -38.07 44.11 -0.44
C GLY A 8 -36.95 44.02 0.61
N ALA A 9 -36.73 42.80 1.09
CA ALA A 9 -35.47 42.32 1.69
C ALA A 9 -35.51 40.78 1.67
N LEU A 10 -34.85 40.17 0.68
CA LEU A 10 -33.52 39.54 0.78
C LEU A 10 -33.56 38.16 1.49
N CYS A 11 -33.72 37.10 0.70
CA CYS A 11 -33.42 35.72 1.09
C CYS A 11 -31.93 35.58 1.39
N ALA A 12 -31.58 35.23 2.63
CA ALA A 12 -30.24 34.74 2.96
C ALA A 12 -30.23 33.22 2.76
N ALA A 13 -29.73 32.75 1.61
CA ALA A 13 -29.39 31.35 1.42
C ALA A 13 -28.01 31.12 2.04
N VAL A 14 -27.97 30.42 3.18
CA VAL A 14 -26.72 29.90 3.74
C VAL A 14 -26.37 28.63 2.98
N SER A 15 -25.45 28.74 2.02
CA SER A 15 -24.84 27.59 1.37
C SER A 15 -23.79 26.97 2.31
N VAL A 16 -24.11 25.82 2.90
CA VAL A 16 -23.13 24.99 3.60
C VAL A 16 -22.23 24.35 2.54
N ALA A 17 -21.01 24.84 2.41
CA ALA A 17 -19.99 24.18 1.61
C ALA A 17 -19.56 22.91 2.38
N THR A 18 -20.01 21.75 1.93
CA THR A 18 -19.48 20.47 2.38
C THR A 18 -18.04 20.34 1.87
N LEU A 19 -17.09 20.32 2.80
CA LEU A 19 -15.70 19.99 2.50
C LEU A 19 -15.69 18.49 2.10
N ALA A 20 -15.58 18.21 0.80
CA ALA A 20 -15.26 16.86 0.35
C ALA A 20 -13.83 16.57 0.81
N ALA A 21 -13.68 15.83 1.91
CA ALA A 21 -12.42 15.19 2.22
C ALA A 21 -12.13 14.24 1.06
N ALA A 22 -11.08 14.50 0.29
CA ALA A 22 -10.54 13.49 -0.61
C ALA A 22 -10.15 12.31 0.29
N ALA A 23 -10.93 11.22 0.22
CA ALA A 23 -10.59 9.97 0.87
C ALA A 23 -9.33 9.46 0.17
N ASN A 24 -8.17 9.70 0.77
CA ASN A 24 -6.97 8.97 0.38
C ASN A 24 -7.20 7.52 0.84
N ALA A 25 -6.92 6.55 -0.04
CA ALA A 25 -6.94 5.15 0.35
C ALA A 25 -5.96 4.96 1.53
N GLU A 26 -6.38 4.24 2.56
CA GLU A 26 -5.55 4.06 3.75
C GLU A 26 -4.39 3.11 3.46
N ASP A 27 -3.22 3.38 4.05
CA ASP A 27 -2.12 2.41 4.09
C ASP A 27 -2.60 1.19 4.86
N LEU A 28 -2.69 0.03 4.23
CA LEU A 28 -3.06 -1.24 4.86
C LEU A 28 -1.86 -2.07 5.28
N LEU A 29 -0.73 -1.91 4.56
CA LEU A 29 0.50 -2.64 4.78
C LEU A 29 1.71 -1.70 4.78
N ILE A 30 2.61 -1.91 5.73
CA ILE A 30 3.92 -1.26 5.80
C ILE A 30 5.00 -2.29 5.49
N VAL A 31 5.85 -1.98 4.51
CA VAL A 31 7.00 -2.80 4.12
C VAL A 31 8.27 -2.20 4.73
N ASP A 32 8.98 -2.97 5.53
CA ASP A 32 10.20 -2.58 6.22
C ASP A 32 11.41 -3.32 5.61
N LEU A 33 12.32 -2.53 5.04
CA LEU A 33 13.58 -2.97 4.45
C LEU A 33 14.78 -2.40 5.23
N THR A 34 14.63 -2.10 6.52
CA THR A 34 15.71 -1.52 7.34
C THR A 34 16.77 -2.54 7.73
N ILE A 35 16.44 -3.83 7.71
CA ILE A 35 17.38 -4.92 7.98
C ILE A 35 17.87 -5.52 6.66
N THR A 36 19.19 -5.52 6.47
CA THR A 36 19.81 -6.07 5.26
C THR A 36 19.37 -7.50 4.98
N ASN A 37 18.99 -7.76 3.72
CA ASN A 37 18.55 -9.07 3.23
C ASN A 37 17.31 -9.61 3.95
N GLN A 38 16.48 -8.72 4.50
CA GLN A 38 15.20 -9.06 5.08
C GLN A 38 14.14 -8.06 4.62
N VAL A 39 12.91 -8.55 4.52
CA VAL A 39 11.72 -7.72 4.40
C VAL A 39 10.76 -8.11 5.50
N THR A 40 10.22 -7.12 6.20
CA THR A 40 9.11 -7.32 7.12
C THR A 40 7.89 -6.57 6.59
N ILE A 41 6.77 -7.26 6.41
CA ILE A 41 5.49 -6.64 6.03
C ILE A 41 4.58 -6.69 7.24
N THR A 42 4.08 -5.53 7.66
CA THR A 42 3.26 -5.37 8.87
C THR A 42 1.92 -4.78 8.52
N ALA A 43 0.85 -5.38 9.06
CA ALA A 43 -0.49 -4.83 8.97
C ALA A 43 -0.60 -3.49 9.72
N THR A 44 -1.38 -2.57 9.19
CA THR A 44 -1.72 -1.31 9.86
C THR A 44 -3.09 -1.41 10.53
N SER A 45 -3.60 -0.30 11.06
CA SER A 45 -5.00 -0.16 11.46
C SER A 45 -5.93 0.24 10.30
N GLY A 46 -5.43 0.15 9.05
CA GLY A 46 -6.11 0.63 7.86
C GLY A 46 -7.36 -0.18 7.52
N LEU A 47 -8.40 0.52 7.09
CA LEU A 47 -9.68 -0.05 6.70
C LEU A 47 -9.70 -0.34 5.20
N SER A 48 -10.25 -1.48 4.81
CA SER A 48 -10.45 -1.79 3.38
C SER A 48 -11.36 -0.75 2.74
N SER A 49 -10.98 -0.28 1.55
CA SER A 49 -11.78 0.65 0.75
C SER A 49 -12.92 -0.02 -0.03
N ALA A 50 -12.90 -1.35 -0.13
CA ALA A 50 -13.87 -2.11 -0.93
C ALA A 50 -14.31 -3.41 -0.24
N THR A 51 -15.50 -3.89 -0.63
CA THR A 51 -15.98 -5.22 -0.29
C THR A 51 -15.70 -6.17 -1.44
N VAL A 52 -14.86 -7.18 -1.20
CA VAL A 52 -14.45 -8.15 -2.21
C VAL A 52 -14.13 -9.49 -1.54
N ALA A 53 -14.44 -10.58 -2.24
CA ALA A 53 -14.09 -11.93 -1.83
C ALA A 53 -13.34 -12.62 -2.96
N GLY A 54 -12.36 -13.46 -2.61
CA GLY A 54 -11.46 -14.07 -3.58
C GLY A 54 -10.61 -15.18 -2.95
N SER A 55 -9.78 -15.83 -3.75
CA SER A 55 -8.94 -16.91 -3.26
C SER A 55 -7.62 -16.41 -2.68
N ASP A 56 -7.22 -16.98 -1.56
CA ASP A 56 -5.89 -16.79 -0.97
C ASP A 56 -4.76 -17.38 -1.84
N THR A 57 -5.07 -18.29 -2.78
CA THR A 57 -4.05 -18.79 -3.73
C THR A 57 -3.71 -17.79 -4.82
N THR A 58 -4.59 -16.82 -5.08
CA THR A 58 -4.29 -15.65 -5.93
C THR A 58 -3.68 -14.56 -5.05
N GLY A 59 -4.26 -14.31 -3.87
CA GLY A 59 -3.65 -13.45 -2.86
C GLY A 59 -3.83 -11.95 -3.13
N VAL A 60 -2.98 -11.16 -2.48
CA VAL A 60 -2.98 -9.69 -2.48
C VAL A 60 -1.75 -9.16 -3.20
N TYR A 61 -1.95 -8.22 -4.11
CA TYR A 61 -0.90 -7.68 -4.95
C TYR A 61 -0.55 -6.23 -4.59
N LEU A 62 0.73 -6.00 -4.28
CA LEU A 62 1.36 -4.70 -4.11
C LEU A 62 1.79 -4.19 -5.48
N GLU A 63 0.96 -3.33 -6.07
CA GLU A 63 1.16 -2.85 -7.43
C GLU A 63 2.46 -2.07 -7.55
N ASN A 64 3.24 -2.36 -8.60
CA ASN A 64 4.47 -1.65 -8.96
C ASN A 64 5.53 -1.62 -7.84
N PHE A 65 5.51 -2.57 -6.89
CA PHE A 65 6.48 -2.63 -5.80
C PHE A 65 7.95 -2.52 -6.27
N TYR A 66 8.31 -3.27 -7.31
CA TYR A 66 9.65 -3.20 -7.90
C TYR A 66 9.78 -2.13 -8.99
N GLY A 67 8.66 -1.62 -9.52
CA GLY A 67 8.60 -0.65 -10.62
C GLY A 67 9.05 -1.17 -11.99
N VAL A 68 9.76 -2.30 -12.03
CA VAL A 68 10.23 -2.97 -13.24
C VAL A 68 10.11 -4.49 -13.10
N ALA A 69 9.96 -5.19 -14.22
CA ALA A 69 10.11 -6.64 -14.29
C ALA A 69 11.53 -7.08 -13.91
N GLY A 70 11.69 -8.29 -13.35
CA GLY A 70 13.00 -8.78 -12.91
C GLY A 70 13.17 -10.29 -12.92
N GLY A 71 13.96 -10.79 -11.97
CA GLY A 71 14.21 -12.22 -11.77
C GLY A 71 13.23 -12.85 -10.79
N ALA A 72 13.23 -14.19 -10.74
CA ALA A 72 12.39 -14.93 -9.81
C ALA A 72 12.77 -14.62 -8.35
N LEU A 73 11.74 -14.33 -7.53
CA LEU A 73 11.90 -14.03 -6.13
C LEU A 73 12.46 -15.24 -5.37
N THR A 74 13.61 -15.04 -4.71
CA THR A 74 14.21 -16.01 -3.80
C THR A 74 14.09 -15.52 -2.36
N ASN A 75 13.18 -16.12 -1.60
CA ASN A 75 12.91 -15.78 -0.21
C ASN A 75 12.62 -17.03 0.64
N ALA A 76 12.66 -16.87 1.95
CA ALA A 76 12.10 -17.84 2.90
C ALA A 76 11.48 -17.12 4.10
N LEU A 77 10.25 -17.52 4.45
CA LEU A 77 9.57 -17.03 5.65
C LEU A 77 10.37 -17.44 6.89
N MET A 78 10.73 -16.46 7.71
CA MET A 78 11.43 -16.67 8.98
C MET A 78 10.43 -16.80 10.13
N SER A 79 9.42 -15.93 10.13
CA SER A 79 8.33 -15.90 11.11
C SER A 79 7.19 -15.02 10.60
N GLY A 80 5.96 -15.31 10.97
CA GLY A 80 4.84 -14.43 10.70
C GLY A 80 3.48 -15.08 10.82
N ASP A 81 2.48 -14.24 11.02
CA ASP A 81 1.06 -14.58 11.06
C ASP A 81 0.22 -13.55 10.26
N LEU A 82 0.87 -12.77 9.38
CA LEU A 82 0.19 -11.82 8.50
C LEU A 82 -0.98 -12.50 7.79
N THR A 83 -2.18 -11.95 7.96
CA THR A 83 -3.44 -12.41 7.33
C THR A 83 -4.40 -11.23 7.16
N ASN A 84 -5.46 -11.40 6.38
CA ASN A 84 -6.58 -10.47 6.42
C ASN A 84 -7.31 -10.58 7.78
N ALA A 85 -7.94 -9.51 8.24
CA ALA A 85 -8.51 -9.47 9.60
C ALA A 85 -9.76 -10.35 9.79
N GLU A 86 -10.44 -10.70 8.69
CA GLU A 86 -11.73 -11.41 8.72
C GLU A 86 -11.57 -12.94 8.65
N ASN A 87 -10.37 -13.46 8.36
CA ASN A 87 -10.10 -14.89 8.26
C ASN A 87 -8.88 -15.30 9.12
N PRO A 88 -8.85 -16.54 9.63
CA PRO A 88 -7.73 -17.06 10.41
C PRO A 88 -6.47 -17.23 9.56
N SER A 89 -5.32 -16.85 10.11
CA SER A 89 -4.00 -17.10 9.50
C SER A 89 -3.70 -18.60 9.42
N ASP A 90 -3.03 -19.02 8.36
CA ASP A 90 -2.40 -20.35 8.26
C ASP A 90 -0.94 -20.38 8.80
N LEU A 91 -0.44 -19.23 9.27
CA LEU A 91 0.95 -19.01 9.74
C LEU A 91 2.02 -19.26 8.67
N SER A 92 1.64 -19.24 7.39
CA SER A 92 2.56 -19.50 6.28
C SER A 92 2.52 -18.50 5.13
N PRO A 93 2.35 -17.17 5.37
CA PRO A 93 2.27 -16.20 4.29
C PRO A 93 3.52 -16.26 3.40
N ARG A 94 3.28 -16.32 2.09
CA ARG A 94 4.32 -16.47 1.06
C ARG A 94 4.39 -15.24 0.19
N LEU A 95 5.59 -14.96 -0.32
CA LEU A 95 5.82 -13.92 -1.30
C LEU A 95 6.05 -14.50 -2.69
N LEU A 96 5.54 -13.82 -3.70
CA LEU A 96 5.69 -14.13 -5.12
C LEU A 96 5.92 -12.85 -5.95
N ARG A 97 6.74 -12.92 -7.00
CA ARG A 97 6.93 -11.86 -8.00
C ARG A 97 6.50 -12.36 -9.38
N GLY A 98 5.22 -12.72 -9.51
CA GLY A 98 4.64 -13.39 -10.67
C GLY A 98 5.31 -14.70 -11.09
N ILE A 99 4.78 -15.32 -12.15
CA ILE A 99 5.37 -16.53 -12.73
C ILE A 99 6.67 -16.14 -13.47
N ALA A 100 7.77 -16.82 -13.13
CA ALA A 100 9.12 -16.58 -13.67
C ALA A 100 9.78 -15.22 -13.33
N GLY A 101 9.25 -14.44 -12.37
CA GLY A 101 9.93 -13.23 -11.87
C GLY A 101 9.72 -11.96 -12.69
N ALA A 102 8.94 -12.03 -13.76
CA ALA A 102 8.79 -10.94 -14.72
C ALA A 102 7.80 -9.84 -14.28
N ASP A 103 7.29 -9.91 -13.05
CA ASP A 103 6.23 -9.01 -12.60
C ASP A 103 6.80 -7.75 -11.89
N PRO A 104 6.25 -6.55 -12.16
CA PRO A 104 6.70 -5.30 -11.53
C PRO A 104 6.23 -5.13 -10.08
N GLY A 105 5.32 -5.95 -9.58
CA GLY A 105 4.81 -5.89 -8.22
C GLY A 105 5.18 -7.09 -7.36
N LEU A 106 4.61 -7.13 -6.16
CA LEU A 106 4.84 -8.17 -5.16
C LEU A 106 3.50 -8.74 -4.71
N ASN A 107 3.34 -10.05 -4.79
CA ASN A 107 2.16 -10.74 -4.30
C ASN A 107 2.42 -11.40 -2.94
N ILE A 108 1.40 -11.35 -2.07
CA ILE A 108 1.30 -12.07 -0.80
C ILE A 108 0.17 -13.08 -0.91
N TRP A 109 0.44 -14.36 -0.66
CA TRP A 109 -0.52 -15.46 -0.82
C TRP A 109 -0.29 -16.54 0.22
N SER A 110 -1.23 -17.50 0.33
CA SER A 110 -1.20 -18.54 1.37
C SER A 110 -1.04 -17.91 2.75
N PHE A 111 -1.85 -16.90 3.04
CA PHE A 111 -1.83 -16.19 4.32
C PHE A 111 -3.02 -16.56 5.21
N SER A 112 -4.00 -17.31 4.69
CA SER A 112 -5.19 -17.72 5.42
C SER A 112 -5.42 -19.24 5.34
N SER A 113 -6.00 -19.80 6.40
CA SER A 113 -6.44 -21.19 6.38
C SER A 113 -7.78 -21.39 5.68
N ASP A 114 -8.47 -20.30 5.31
CA ASP A 114 -9.71 -20.34 4.54
C ASP A 114 -9.43 -20.26 3.03
N SER A 115 -10.13 -21.11 2.25
CA SER A 115 -10.00 -21.11 0.78
C SER A 115 -10.55 -19.84 0.10
N THR A 116 -11.38 -19.07 0.80
CA THR A 116 -11.96 -17.81 0.34
C THR A 116 -11.75 -16.76 1.43
N VAL A 117 -11.08 -15.69 1.07
CA VAL A 117 -10.78 -14.54 1.91
C VAL A 117 -11.72 -13.40 1.54
N THR A 118 -12.21 -12.67 2.55
CA THR A 118 -13.06 -11.49 2.36
C THR A 118 -12.41 -10.25 2.95
N PHE A 119 -12.50 -9.15 2.23
CA PHE A 119 -12.31 -7.80 2.75
C PHE A 119 -13.67 -7.11 2.71
N THR A 120 -14.09 -6.49 3.82
CA THR A 120 -15.30 -5.68 3.86
C THR A 120 -14.94 -4.19 3.88
N ALA A 121 -15.58 -3.39 3.03
CA ALA A 121 -15.37 -1.94 3.01
C ALA A 121 -15.64 -1.31 4.38
N GLY A 122 -14.71 -0.51 4.89
CA GLY A 122 -14.79 0.14 6.19
C GLY A 122 -14.44 -0.76 7.39
N SER A 123 -14.05 -2.02 7.16
CA SER A 123 -13.52 -2.92 8.19
C SER A 123 -12.00 -2.97 8.14
N LEU A 124 -11.37 -3.31 9.27
CA LEU A 124 -9.93 -3.55 9.36
C LEU A 124 -9.49 -4.55 8.28
N ALA A 125 -8.49 -4.20 7.48
CA ALA A 125 -8.11 -5.03 6.34
C ALA A 125 -7.21 -6.20 6.74
N PHE A 126 -6.15 -5.95 7.51
CA PHE A 126 -5.14 -6.95 7.86
C PHE A 126 -4.82 -6.96 9.36
N VAL A 127 -4.23 -8.05 9.81
CA VAL A 127 -3.61 -8.20 11.14
C VAL A 127 -2.29 -8.96 11.02
N GLY A 128 -1.46 -8.86 12.06
CA GLY A 128 -0.20 -9.59 12.14
C GLY A 128 0.94 -8.97 11.33
N SER A 129 2.01 -9.75 11.17
CA SER A 129 3.17 -9.40 10.35
C SER A 129 3.87 -10.64 9.81
N GLY A 130 4.71 -10.46 8.80
CA GLY A 130 5.60 -11.50 8.28
C GLY A 130 6.98 -10.96 8.02
N THR A 131 8.00 -11.76 8.30
CA THR A 131 9.41 -11.45 8.02
C THR A 131 10.00 -12.55 7.16
N TRP A 132 10.58 -12.17 6.02
CA TRP A 132 11.23 -13.07 5.09
C TRP A 132 12.70 -12.72 4.97
N SER A 133 13.53 -13.76 4.89
CA SER A 133 14.90 -13.64 4.41
C SER A 133 14.90 -13.49 2.89
N LEU A 134 15.85 -12.71 2.37
CA LEU A 134 16.00 -12.41 0.95
C LEU A 134 17.43 -12.71 0.49
N SER A 135 17.58 -13.00 -0.80
CA SER A 135 18.91 -12.91 -1.43
C SER A 135 19.40 -11.46 -1.48
N ALA A 136 20.71 -11.25 -1.60
CA ALA A 136 21.27 -9.90 -1.68
C ALA A 136 20.82 -9.13 -2.95
N SER A 137 20.67 -9.83 -4.08
CA SER A 137 20.14 -9.24 -5.31
C SER A 137 18.68 -8.83 -5.13
N GLU A 138 17.88 -9.69 -4.52
CA GLU A 138 16.46 -9.41 -4.27
C GLU A 138 16.28 -8.20 -3.36
N TYR A 139 17.00 -8.15 -2.25
CA TYR A 139 16.95 -7.02 -1.35
C TYR A 139 17.38 -5.71 -2.03
N SER A 140 18.38 -5.75 -2.92
CA SER A 140 18.77 -4.59 -3.73
C SER A 140 17.66 -4.14 -4.68
N ASP A 141 16.95 -5.08 -5.31
CA ASP A 141 15.82 -4.77 -6.20
C ASP A 141 14.66 -4.14 -5.41
N MET A 142 14.32 -4.67 -4.23
CA MET A 142 13.29 -4.08 -3.37
C MET A 142 13.65 -2.66 -2.91
N LEU A 143 14.92 -2.41 -2.59
CA LEU A 143 15.40 -1.06 -2.23
C LEU A 143 15.36 -0.06 -3.39
N ALA A 144 15.48 -0.53 -4.63
CA ALA A 144 15.42 0.30 -5.83
C ALA A 144 13.98 0.50 -6.35
N GLY A 145 13.02 -0.24 -5.80
CA GLY A 145 11.61 -0.19 -6.17
C GLY A 145 10.90 1.08 -5.72
N ASN A 146 9.57 1.06 -5.87
CA ASN A 146 8.73 2.16 -5.42
C ASN A 146 8.58 2.12 -3.89
N THR A 147 8.33 3.29 -3.29
CA THR A 147 8.16 3.43 -1.84
C THR A 147 6.71 3.42 -1.38
N SER A 148 5.76 3.38 -2.31
CA SER A 148 4.34 3.28 -2.06
C SER A 148 3.61 2.88 -3.34
N GLY A 149 2.41 2.34 -3.18
CA GLY A 149 1.55 1.99 -4.30
C GLY A 149 0.20 1.48 -3.82
N ASP A 150 -0.60 1.03 -4.77
CA ASP A 150 -1.93 0.51 -4.53
C ASP A 150 -1.90 -1.00 -4.21
N LEU A 151 -2.89 -1.45 -3.44
CA LEU A 151 -3.11 -2.85 -3.08
C LEU A 151 -4.36 -3.39 -3.76
N TYR A 152 -4.22 -4.48 -4.51
CA TYR A 152 -5.32 -5.13 -5.22
C TYR A 152 -5.60 -6.53 -4.68
N PHE A 153 -6.88 -6.92 -4.70
CA PHE A 153 -7.33 -8.27 -4.36
C PHE A 153 -8.58 -8.67 -5.18
N PRO A 154 -8.73 -9.96 -5.54
CA PRO A 154 -7.66 -10.96 -5.61
C PRO A 154 -6.74 -10.65 -6.80
N ALA A 155 -5.42 -10.69 -6.59
CA ALA A 155 -4.43 -10.50 -7.66
C ALA A 155 -3.09 -11.15 -7.29
N ASP A 156 -2.46 -11.85 -8.24
CA ASP A 156 -1.10 -12.39 -8.13
C ASP A 156 -0.09 -11.70 -9.04
N THR A 157 -0.57 -11.04 -10.09
CA THR A 157 0.22 -10.40 -11.13
C THR A 157 -0.46 -9.13 -11.65
N ALA A 158 0.30 -8.29 -12.37
CA ALA A 158 -0.19 -7.03 -12.89
C ALA A 158 -1.38 -7.16 -13.87
N ASP A 159 -1.52 -8.28 -14.58
CA ASP A 159 -2.62 -8.48 -15.52
C ASP A 159 -3.97 -8.72 -14.82
N ASP A 160 -3.99 -9.19 -13.57
CA ASP A 160 -5.22 -9.31 -12.79
C ASP A 160 -5.92 -7.97 -12.58
N ILE A 161 -5.15 -6.88 -12.50
CA ILE A 161 -5.69 -5.51 -12.38
C ILE A 161 -6.56 -5.18 -13.61
N ALA A 162 -6.04 -5.48 -14.81
CA ALA A 162 -6.80 -5.29 -16.04
C ALA A 162 -7.99 -6.25 -16.16
N ASN A 163 -7.92 -7.40 -15.48
CA ASN A 163 -8.96 -8.42 -15.45
C ASN A 163 -9.99 -8.24 -14.31
N GLY A 164 -9.93 -7.14 -13.56
CA GLY A 164 -10.96 -6.76 -12.59
C GLY A 164 -10.62 -7.00 -11.13
N ALA A 165 -9.34 -7.17 -10.77
CA ALA A 165 -8.93 -7.10 -9.37
C ALA A 165 -9.38 -5.78 -8.74
N THR A 166 -9.75 -5.84 -7.46
CA THR A 166 -10.33 -4.69 -6.74
C THR A 166 -9.28 -3.99 -5.91
N LEU A 167 -9.17 -2.67 -6.05
CA LEU A 167 -8.37 -1.82 -5.16
C LEU A 167 -8.95 -1.91 -3.75
N ILE A 168 -8.15 -2.37 -2.79
CA ILE A 168 -8.54 -2.47 -1.38
C ILE A 168 -7.87 -1.41 -0.51
N GLY A 169 -6.72 -0.88 -0.88
CA GLY A 169 -6.06 0.22 -0.16
C GLY A 169 -4.66 0.50 -0.70
N GLN A 170 -3.74 0.95 0.15
CA GLN A 170 -2.37 1.27 -0.25
C GLN A 170 -1.31 0.55 0.59
N TRP A 171 -0.10 0.45 0.06
CA TRP A 171 1.08 0.00 0.77
C TRP A 171 2.15 1.10 0.75
N ARG A 172 3.05 1.08 1.73
CA ARG A 172 4.23 1.94 1.73
C ARG A 172 5.46 1.31 2.38
N VAL A 173 6.63 1.79 1.99
CA VAL A 173 7.92 1.39 2.56
C VAL A 173 8.32 2.32 3.71
N VAL A 174 8.88 1.77 4.78
CA VAL A 174 9.56 2.57 5.82
C VAL A 174 10.86 3.12 5.22
N PRO A 175 11.07 4.45 5.19
CA PRO A 175 12.32 5.01 4.68
C PRO A 175 13.50 4.48 5.50
N THR A 176 14.50 3.92 4.82
CA THR A 176 15.76 3.61 5.51
C THR A 176 16.42 4.91 5.98
N PRO A 177 17.05 4.96 7.16
CA PRO A 177 17.64 6.19 7.71
C PRO A 177 18.64 6.91 6.77
N GLY A 178 19.17 6.23 5.75
CA GLY A 178 20.08 6.79 4.74
C GLY A 178 19.41 7.63 3.65
N ALA A 179 18.10 7.51 3.42
CA ALA A 179 17.41 8.28 2.37
C ALA A 179 17.20 9.75 2.76
N VAL A 180 17.13 10.06 4.06
CA VAL A 180 16.90 11.41 4.58
C VAL A 180 18.18 12.25 4.58
N SER A 181 19.36 11.61 4.67
CA SER A 181 20.65 12.31 4.80
C SER A 181 21.18 12.87 3.48
N LEU A 182 20.77 12.34 2.31
CA LEU A 182 21.24 12.82 1.01
C LEU A 182 20.57 14.14 0.58
N ALA A 183 19.31 14.39 0.96
CA ALA A 183 18.62 15.65 0.71
C ALA A 183 19.20 16.82 1.54
N GLY A 184 19.78 16.54 2.71
CA GLY A 184 20.37 17.54 3.60
C GLY A 184 21.76 18.04 3.17
N LEU A 185 22.52 17.26 2.40
CA LEU A 185 23.90 17.60 2.02
C LEU A 185 24.00 18.52 0.80
N CYS A 186 22.98 18.58 -0.06
CA CYS A 186 22.96 19.52 -1.19
C CYS A 186 22.68 20.97 -0.77
N GLY A 187 22.09 21.21 0.41
CA GLY A 187 21.73 22.56 0.88
C GLY A 187 22.88 23.36 1.51
N VAL A 188 23.94 22.70 2.01
CA VAL A 188 24.98 23.39 2.81
C VAL A 188 26.21 23.78 1.97
N GLY A 189 26.41 23.17 0.80
CA GLY A 189 27.56 23.45 -0.08
C GLY A 189 27.47 24.76 -0.88
N ALA A 190 26.27 25.29 -1.13
CA ALA A 190 26.06 26.43 -2.03
C ALA A 190 26.19 27.81 -1.36
N LEU A 191 26.18 27.90 -0.03
CA LEU A 191 26.15 29.19 0.69
C LEU A 191 27.53 29.79 1.00
N ARG A 192 28.65 29.09 0.70
CA ARG A 192 29.98 29.52 1.18
C ARG A 192 30.86 30.26 0.17
N ARG A 193 30.37 30.57 -1.05
CA ARG A 193 31.24 31.12 -2.11
C ARG A 193 30.94 32.55 -2.56
N ARG A 194 30.27 33.37 -1.75
CA ARG A 194 30.04 34.78 -2.12
C ARG A 194 30.16 35.77 -0.97
N ARG A 195 31.36 35.86 -0.37
CA ARG A 195 31.86 37.07 0.29
C ARG A 195 33.38 37.17 0.11
N ARG A 196 33.80 37.83 -0.96
CA ARG A 196 35.02 38.63 -1.04
C ARG A 196 34.67 39.89 -1.80
#